data_AF-A0A8G0KSN6-F1
#
_entry.id   AF-A0A8G0KSN6-F1
#
_cell.length_a   1.000
_cell.length_b   1.000
_cell.length_c   1.000
_cell.angle_alpha   90.00
_cell.angle_beta   90.00
_cell.angle_gamma   90.00
#
_symmetry.space_group_name_H-M   'P 1'
#
loop_
_entity.id
_entity.type
_entity.pdbx_description
1 polymer ?
#
loop_
_entity_poly.entity_id
_entity_poly.type
_entity_poly.pdbx_seq_one_letter_code
_entity_poly.pdbx_strand_id
1 'polypeptide(L)'
;MKEIIEKISLRARVAFIILCMEKSVKNIGYNVSWDKVFKIFWLQTNIKFVDEWLYEVSKIMPESILEDEYEENITITLEDYFELKKLYKNTPKFIFDLMELAFECGTIDLYGEIENNSDKTMQSVLRCIEIMYNNNIELPNIDLLKKYSISENRGWGREFTKEQIFNESN
;
A
#
# COMPACT_ATOMS: atom_id res chain seq x y z
N MET A 1 -11.12 -16.16 4.16
CA MET A 1 -10.32 -15.03 3.60
C MET A 1 -11.21 -14.01 2.90
N LYS A 2 -11.89 -14.35 1.80
CA LYS A 2 -12.80 -13.43 1.08
C LYS A 2 -13.83 -12.74 1.97
N GLU A 3 -14.53 -13.49 2.82
CA GLU A 3 -15.51 -12.94 3.79
C GLU A 3 -14.91 -11.95 4.80
N ILE A 4 -13.62 -12.07 5.11
CA ILE A 4 -12.92 -11.12 6.01
C ILE A 4 -12.63 -9.84 5.23
N ILE A 5 -12.11 -9.97 4.00
CA ILE A 5 -11.79 -8.84 3.11
C ILE A 5 -13.05 -7.99 2.83
N GLU A 6 -14.20 -8.64 2.63
CA GLU A 6 -15.49 -7.98 2.42
C GLU A 6 -15.90 -7.08 3.60
N LYS A 7 -15.49 -7.43 4.83
CA LYS A 7 -15.91 -6.74 6.06
C LYS A 7 -14.93 -5.67 6.52
N ILE A 8 -13.67 -5.73 6.10
CA ILE A 8 -12.67 -4.72 6.45
C ILE A 8 -12.74 -3.51 5.50
N SER A 9 -12.43 -2.34 6.04
CA SER A 9 -12.49 -1.07 5.32
C SER A 9 -11.49 -0.95 4.17
N LEU A 10 -11.66 0.03 3.28
CA LEU A 10 -10.69 0.30 2.21
C LEU A 10 -9.30 0.61 2.76
N ARG A 11 -9.18 1.44 3.81
CA ARG A 11 -7.88 1.70 4.47
C ARG A 11 -7.25 0.42 5.01
N ALA A 12 -8.06 -0.48 5.58
CA ALA A 12 -7.58 -1.77 6.06
C ALA A 12 -7.15 -2.71 4.92
N ARG A 13 -7.82 -2.68 3.76
CA ARG A 13 -7.42 -3.42 2.56
C ARG A 13 -6.06 -2.94 2.03
N VAL A 14 -5.87 -1.63 1.94
CA VAL A 14 -4.58 -1.03 1.57
C VAL A 14 -3.49 -1.41 2.59
N ALA A 15 -3.78 -1.29 3.89
CA ALA A 15 -2.86 -1.70 4.95
C ALA A 15 -2.42 -3.16 4.83
N PHE A 16 -3.36 -4.06 4.48
CA PHE A 16 -3.02 -5.47 4.25
C PHE A 16 -2.03 -5.65 3.10
N ILE A 17 -2.23 -4.96 1.97
CA ILE A 17 -1.31 -5.01 0.83
C ILE A 17 0.06 -4.43 1.22
N ILE A 18 0.10 -3.34 1.98
CA ILE A 18 1.36 -2.75 2.48
C ILE A 18 2.09 -3.75 3.41
N LEU A 19 1.38 -4.44 4.29
CA LEU A 19 1.98 -5.49 5.13
C LEU A 19 2.55 -6.66 4.31
N CYS A 20 1.86 -7.06 3.24
CA CYS A 20 2.38 -8.05 2.29
C CYS A 20 3.65 -7.55 1.60
N MET A 21 3.68 -6.28 1.19
CA MET A 21 4.83 -5.63 0.58
C MET A 21 6.03 -5.57 1.54
N GLU A 22 5.83 -5.16 2.79
CA GLU A 22 6.87 -5.15 3.83
C GLU A 22 7.46 -6.55 4.08
N LYS A 23 6.59 -7.55 4.19
CA LYS A 23 7.02 -8.95 4.39
C LYS A 23 7.78 -9.46 3.18
N SER A 24 7.38 -9.05 1.97
CA SER A 24 8.06 -9.40 0.73
C SER A 24 9.44 -8.79 0.62
N VAL A 25 9.57 -7.49 0.92
CA VAL A 25 10.84 -6.78 0.99
C VAL A 25 11.78 -7.40 2.02
N LYS A 26 11.24 -7.80 3.18
CA LYS A 26 12.03 -8.50 4.20
C LYS A 26 12.51 -9.87 3.71
N ASN A 27 11.67 -10.62 2.98
CA ASN A 27 11.97 -11.95 2.47
C ASN A 27 13.09 -11.94 1.42
N ILE A 28 13.15 -10.90 0.57
CA ILE A 28 14.20 -10.77 -0.45
C ILE A 28 15.56 -10.35 0.12
N GLY A 29 15.64 -9.93 1.39
CA GLY A 29 16.89 -9.72 2.11
C GLY A 29 17.74 -8.52 1.64
N TYR A 30 17.12 -7.49 1.07
CA TYR A 30 17.86 -6.30 0.61
C TYR A 30 18.43 -5.50 1.77
N ASN A 31 19.67 -5.04 1.60
CA ASN A 31 20.40 -4.24 2.59
C ASN A 31 20.19 -2.72 2.41
N VAL A 32 19.22 -2.31 1.60
CA VAL A 32 18.86 -0.91 1.34
C VAL A 32 17.53 -0.61 2.02
N SER A 33 17.46 0.52 2.72
CA SER A 33 16.26 0.90 3.46
C SER A 33 15.09 1.20 2.53
N TRP A 34 13.93 0.66 2.90
CA TRP A 34 12.63 0.95 2.30
C TRP A 34 11.80 1.92 3.15
N ASP A 35 12.37 2.47 4.22
CA ASP A 35 11.62 3.22 5.23
C ASP A 35 10.93 4.44 4.65
N LYS A 36 11.56 5.13 3.69
CA LYS A 36 10.98 6.28 2.99
C LYS A 36 9.74 5.88 2.18
N VAL A 37 9.83 4.76 1.44
CA VAL A 37 8.70 4.20 0.68
C VAL A 37 7.56 3.82 1.63
N PHE A 38 7.84 3.01 2.64
CA PHE A 38 6.78 2.56 3.57
C PHE A 38 6.18 3.72 4.36
N LYS A 39 6.96 4.73 4.74
CA LYS A 39 6.43 5.94 5.39
C LYS A 39 5.37 6.60 4.52
N ILE A 40 5.62 6.76 3.22
CA ILE A 40 4.67 7.38 2.28
C ILE A 40 3.45 6.48 2.06
N PHE A 41 3.63 5.18 1.85
CA PHE A 41 2.52 4.24 1.68
C PHE A 41 1.60 4.19 2.92
N TRP A 42 2.16 4.16 4.13
CA TRP A 42 1.38 4.15 5.37
C TRP A 42 0.61 5.45 5.65
N LEU A 43 0.93 6.57 5.00
CA LEU A 43 0.10 7.78 5.12
C LEU A 43 -1.34 7.52 4.69
N GLN A 44 -1.57 6.58 3.76
CA GLN A 44 -2.90 6.26 3.25
C GLN A 44 -3.88 5.93 4.37
N THR A 45 -3.45 5.27 5.45
CA THR A 45 -4.36 4.80 6.50
C THR A 45 -4.69 5.89 7.53
N ASN A 46 -3.97 7.02 7.50
CA ASN A 46 -4.09 8.09 8.50
C ASN A 46 -4.20 9.50 7.90
N ILE A 47 -4.27 9.63 6.57
CA ILE A 47 -4.45 10.92 5.91
C ILE A 47 -5.92 11.28 5.82
N LYS A 48 -6.22 12.55 6.06
CA LYS A 48 -7.59 13.09 5.94
C LYS A 48 -8.07 13.12 4.49
N PHE A 49 -7.18 13.51 3.58
CA PHE A 49 -7.46 13.72 2.16
C PHE A 49 -6.62 12.74 1.34
N VAL A 50 -7.28 11.75 0.73
CA VAL A 50 -6.59 10.64 0.04
C VAL A 50 -5.99 11.08 -1.31
N ASP A 51 -6.48 12.17 -1.89
CA ASP A 51 -5.90 12.83 -3.07
C ASP A 51 -4.50 13.41 -2.78
N GLU A 52 -4.26 13.97 -1.59
CA GLU A 52 -2.91 14.34 -1.16
C GLU A 52 -1.96 13.14 -1.18
N TRP A 53 -2.43 11.97 -0.72
CA TRP A 53 -1.65 10.73 -0.75
C TRP A 53 -1.40 10.22 -2.16
N LEU A 54 -2.39 10.32 -3.06
CA LEU A 54 -2.24 10.01 -4.49
C LEU A 54 -1.04 10.79 -5.08
N TYR A 55 -0.97 12.10 -4.82
CA TYR A 55 0.16 12.91 -5.29
C TYR A 55 1.49 12.46 -4.69
N GLU A 56 1.57 12.21 -3.38
CA GLU A 56 2.82 11.79 -2.74
C GLU A 56 3.32 10.42 -3.20
N VAL A 57 2.42 9.43 -3.35
CA VAL A 57 2.81 8.11 -3.85
C VAL A 57 3.24 8.17 -5.30
N SER A 58 2.51 8.91 -6.16
CA SER A 58 2.83 8.97 -7.60
C SER A 58 4.29 9.37 -7.87
N LYS A 59 4.85 10.29 -7.06
CA LYS A 59 6.24 10.76 -7.17
C LYS A 59 7.28 9.68 -6.93
N ILE A 60 6.94 8.64 -6.18
CA ILE A 60 7.86 7.58 -5.77
C ILE A 60 7.54 6.24 -6.43
N MET A 61 6.59 6.18 -7.37
CA MET A 61 6.28 4.96 -8.10
C MET A 61 7.45 4.53 -8.98
N PRO A 62 7.64 3.21 -9.23
CA PRO A 62 8.77 2.72 -10.01
C PRO A 62 8.87 3.35 -11.40
N GLU A 63 7.74 3.56 -12.07
CA GLU A 63 7.64 4.21 -13.38
C GLU A 63 8.29 5.61 -13.34
N SER A 64 7.87 6.46 -12.40
CA SER A 64 8.38 7.82 -12.22
C SER A 64 9.85 7.92 -11.80
N ILE A 65 10.42 6.84 -11.25
CA ILE A 65 11.82 6.84 -10.79
C ILE A 65 12.76 6.18 -11.81
N LEU A 66 12.31 5.11 -12.46
CA LEU A 66 13.13 4.32 -13.37
C LEU A 66 13.11 4.88 -14.79
N GLU A 67 11.95 5.31 -15.29
CA GLU A 67 11.76 5.74 -16.67
C GLU A 67 12.07 7.23 -16.87
N ASP A 68 11.63 8.08 -15.95
CA ASP A 68 11.82 9.53 -16.07
C ASP A 68 13.24 9.96 -15.68
N GLU A 69 13.77 10.99 -16.34
CA GLU A 69 14.95 11.73 -15.87
C GLU A 69 14.56 12.70 -14.74
N TYR A 70 15.50 13.02 -13.86
CA TYR A 70 15.24 14.02 -12.84
C TYR A 70 15.10 15.41 -13.49
N GLU A 71 13.98 16.07 -13.24
CA GLU A 71 13.76 17.48 -13.56
C GLU A 71 13.63 18.31 -12.28
N GLU A 72 14.18 19.53 -12.24
CA GLU A 72 14.17 20.41 -11.06
C GLU A 72 12.76 20.87 -10.63
N ASN A 73 11.76 20.73 -11.49
CA ASN A 73 10.34 21.01 -11.24
C ASN A 73 9.63 19.82 -10.54
N ILE A 74 10.28 18.66 -10.37
CA ILE A 74 9.70 17.49 -9.71
C ILE A 74 9.73 17.72 -8.20
N THR A 75 8.64 17.37 -7.53
CA THR A 75 8.45 17.60 -6.08
C THR A 75 9.24 16.62 -5.18
N ILE A 76 10.20 15.87 -5.74
CA ILE A 76 11.10 14.99 -5.01
C ILE A 76 12.50 15.61 -4.99
N THR A 77 13.26 15.46 -3.90
CA THR A 77 14.63 15.96 -3.88
C THR A 77 15.52 15.12 -4.81
N LEU A 78 16.58 15.72 -5.34
CA LEU A 78 17.58 15.02 -6.15
C LEU A 78 18.20 13.82 -5.39
N GLU A 79 18.47 14.01 -4.10
CA GLU A 79 18.99 12.96 -3.22
C GLU A 79 18.00 11.79 -3.12
N ASP A 80 16.74 12.08 -2.81
CA ASP A 80 15.68 11.07 -2.70
C ASP A 80 15.48 10.31 -4.02
N TYR A 81 15.49 11.03 -5.14
CA TYR A 81 15.37 10.42 -6.46
C TYR A 81 16.49 9.41 -6.72
N PHE A 82 17.75 9.76 -6.46
CA PHE A 82 18.87 8.84 -6.67
C PHE A 82 18.87 7.66 -5.69
N GLU A 83 18.47 7.87 -4.44
CA GLU A 83 18.29 6.80 -3.47
C GLU A 83 17.23 5.78 -3.95
N LEU A 84 16.06 6.26 -4.36
CA LEU A 84 14.98 5.42 -4.88
C LEU A 84 15.38 4.73 -6.19
N LYS A 85 16.07 5.44 -7.09
CA LYS A 85 16.55 4.84 -8.36
C LYS A 85 17.53 3.71 -8.12
N LYS A 86 18.40 3.83 -7.11
CA LYS A 86 19.31 2.75 -6.71
C LYS A 86 18.57 1.58 -6.06
N LEU A 87 17.59 1.88 -5.20
CA LEU A 87 16.73 0.88 -4.57
C LEU A 87 16.00 0.06 -5.63
N TYR A 88 15.26 0.73 -6.52
CA TYR A 88 14.39 0.09 -7.50
C TYR A 88 15.13 -0.66 -8.60
N LYS A 89 16.32 -0.20 -9.03
CA LYS A 89 17.09 -0.91 -10.07
C LYS A 89 17.38 -2.38 -9.75
N ASN A 90 17.44 -2.74 -8.47
CA ASN A 90 17.70 -4.10 -8.06
C ASN A 90 16.45 -4.81 -7.54
N THR A 91 15.30 -4.15 -7.44
CA THR A 91 14.09 -4.71 -6.85
C THR A 91 13.40 -5.70 -7.82
N PRO A 92 12.99 -6.90 -7.37
CA PRO A 92 12.22 -7.82 -8.20
C PRO A 92 10.87 -7.23 -8.63
N LYS A 93 10.44 -7.52 -9.87
CA LYS A 93 9.20 -6.99 -10.44
C LYS A 93 7.96 -7.23 -9.55
N PHE A 94 7.85 -8.38 -8.90
CA PHE A 94 6.68 -8.68 -8.07
C PHE A 94 6.49 -7.72 -6.89
N ILE A 95 7.55 -7.03 -6.43
CA ILE A 95 7.44 -5.98 -5.43
C ILE A 95 6.80 -4.73 -6.03
N PHE A 96 7.13 -4.39 -7.28
CA PHE A 96 6.46 -3.29 -7.99
C PHE A 96 4.99 -3.60 -8.24
N ASP A 97 4.66 -4.84 -8.57
CA ASP A 97 3.27 -5.28 -8.70
C ASP A 97 2.50 -5.09 -7.37
N LEU A 98 3.15 -5.33 -6.21
CA LEU A 98 2.56 -5.05 -4.89
C LEU A 98 2.39 -3.54 -4.61
N MET A 99 3.36 -2.72 -5.03
CA MET A 99 3.26 -1.25 -4.93
C MET A 99 2.08 -0.73 -5.76
N GLU A 100 1.96 -1.18 -7.00
CA GLU A 100 0.86 -0.83 -7.91
C GLU A 100 -0.49 -1.26 -7.33
N LEU A 101 -0.60 -2.47 -6.78
CA LEU A 101 -1.84 -2.94 -6.15
C LEU A 101 -2.22 -2.13 -4.91
N ALA A 102 -1.26 -1.70 -4.09
CA ALA A 102 -1.53 -0.85 -2.94
C ALA A 102 -2.00 0.55 -3.40
N PHE A 103 -1.36 1.10 -4.43
CA PHE A 103 -1.73 2.38 -5.03
C PHE A 103 -3.13 2.34 -5.66
N GLU A 104 -3.41 1.35 -6.50
CA GLU A 104 -4.72 1.12 -7.12
C GLU A 104 -5.79 0.97 -6.02
N CYS A 105 -5.56 0.08 -5.05
CA CYS A 105 -6.50 -0.16 -3.96
C CYS A 105 -6.80 1.12 -3.15
N GLY A 106 -5.83 2.01 -2.99
CA GLY A 106 -6.00 3.24 -2.22
C GLY A 106 -6.67 4.38 -2.99
N THR A 107 -6.74 4.31 -4.32
CA THR A 107 -7.19 5.42 -5.18
C THR A 107 -8.45 5.12 -6.00
N ILE A 108 -8.79 3.85 -6.20
CA ILE A 108 -9.82 3.43 -7.18
C ILE A 108 -11.23 3.99 -6.90
N ASP A 109 -11.56 4.27 -5.63
CA ASP A 109 -12.84 4.85 -5.21
C ASP A 109 -12.71 6.29 -4.71
N LEU A 110 -11.58 6.97 -4.97
CA LEU A 110 -11.29 8.31 -4.45
C LEU A 110 -12.36 9.36 -4.85
N TYR A 111 -12.85 9.28 -6.08
CA TYR A 111 -13.81 10.23 -6.66
C TYR A 111 -15.20 9.62 -6.88
N GLY A 112 -15.47 8.44 -6.29
CA GLY A 112 -16.71 7.70 -6.46
C GLY A 112 -17.42 7.39 -5.15
N GLU A 113 -18.65 6.87 -5.25
CA GLU A 113 -19.33 6.26 -4.12
C GLU A 113 -18.89 4.80 -3.98
N ILE A 114 -18.74 4.33 -2.74
CA ILE A 114 -18.39 2.93 -2.47
C ILE A 114 -19.65 2.08 -2.66
N GLU A 115 -19.78 1.50 -3.83
CA GLU A 115 -20.83 0.54 -4.18
C GLU A 115 -20.35 -0.90 -4.00
N ASN A 116 -21.24 -1.82 -3.64
CA ASN A 116 -20.97 -3.26 -3.51
C ASN A 116 -19.73 -3.59 -2.66
N ASN A 117 -19.51 -2.87 -1.55
CA ASN A 117 -18.32 -3.00 -0.70
C ASN A 117 -16.99 -2.83 -1.46
N SER A 118 -17.00 -2.09 -2.58
CA SER A 118 -15.87 -1.93 -3.49
C SER A 118 -15.27 -3.25 -3.98
N ASP A 119 -15.95 -3.89 -4.93
CA ASP A 119 -15.48 -5.11 -5.57
C ASP A 119 -14.06 -4.96 -6.17
N LYS A 120 -13.71 -3.76 -6.63
CA LYS A 120 -12.41 -3.49 -7.25
C LYS A 120 -11.27 -3.55 -6.22
N THR A 121 -11.42 -2.91 -5.06
CA THR A 121 -10.40 -3.02 -4.00
C THR A 121 -10.30 -4.44 -3.44
N MET A 122 -11.41 -5.20 -3.44
CA MET A 122 -11.35 -6.63 -3.12
C MET A 122 -10.49 -7.41 -4.12
N GLN A 123 -10.65 -7.14 -5.43
CA GLN A 123 -9.83 -7.77 -6.46
C GLN A 123 -8.34 -7.43 -6.29
N SER A 124 -7.99 -6.19 -5.94
CA SER A 124 -6.60 -5.83 -5.66
C SER A 124 -6.01 -6.63 -4.49
N VAL A 125 -6.78 -6.83 -3.41
CA VAL A 125 -6.34 -7.68 -2.28
C VAL A 125 -6.19 -9.15 -2.70
N LEU A 126 -7.11 -9.69 -3.51
CA LEU A 126 -7.02 -11.07 -3.98
C LEU A 126 -5.81 -11.30 -4.90
N ARG A 127 -5.50 -10.34 -5.79
CA ARG A 127 -4.27 -10.36 -6.61
C ARG A 127 -3.01 -10.28 -5.76
N CYS A 128 -3.02 -9.44 -4.71
CA CYS A 128 -1.91 -9.37 -3.76
C CYS A 128 -1.67 -10.74 -3.09
N ILE A 129 -2.75 -11.41 -2.66
CA ILE A 129 -2.68 -12.75 -2.08
C ILE A 129 -2.09 -13.76 -3.07
N GLU A 130 -2.50 -13.72 -4.33
CA GLU A 130 -1.96 -14.57 -5.40
C GLU A 130 -0.45 -14.34 -5.61
N ILE A 131 0.01 -13.09 -5.63
CA ILE A 131 1.45 -12.76 -5.72
C ILE A 131 2.22 -13.35 -4.54
N MET A 132 1.70 -13.20 -3.32
CA MET A 132 2.33 -13.74 -2.11
C MET A 132 2.48 -15.27 -2.20
N TYR A 133 1.42 -15.98 -2.61
CA TYR A 133 1.46 -17.43 -2.82
C TYR A 133 2.47 -17.84 -3.90
N ASN A 134 2.45 -17.18 -5.06
CA ASN A 134 3.33 -17.50 -6.19
C ASN A 134 4.82 -17.30 -5.84
N ASN A 135 5.13 -16.42 -4.88
CA ASN A 135 6.49 -16.16 -4.41
C ASN A 135 6.84 -16.93 -3.11
N ASN A 136 5.98 -17.85 -2.65
CA ASN A 136 6.15 -18.62 -1.41
C ASN A 136 6.35 -17.73 -0.15
N ILE A 137 5.65 -16.60 -0.09
CA ILE A 137 5.72 -15.66 1.02
C ILE A 137 4.45 -15.81 1.86
N GLU A 138 4.61 -16.12 3.14
CA GLU A 138 3.49 -16.27 4.06
C GLU A 138 2.73 -14.94 4.21
N LEU A 139 1.39 -15.00 4.21
CA LEU A 139 0.55 -13.82 4.38
C LEU A 139 0.71 -13.18 5.78
N PRO A 140 0.52 -11.86 5.91
CA PRO A 140 0.29 -11.21 7.20
C PRO A 140 -1.01 -11.71 7.85
N ASN A 141 -1.11 -11.58 9.17
CA ASN A 141 -2.35 -11.91 9.88
C ASN A 141 -3.43 -10.84 9.61
N ILE A 142 -4.37 -11.15 8.71
CA ILE A 142 -5.48 -10.26 8.37
C ILE A 142 -6.44 -10.00 9.54
N ASP A 143 -6.45 -10.86 10.57
CA ASP A 143 -7.38 -10.72 11.68
C ASP A 143 -7.11 -9.45 12.50
N LEU A 144 -5.87 -8.96 12.49
CA LEU A 144 -5.48 -7.69 13.13
C LEU A 144 -6.24 -6.49 12.56
N LEU A 145 -6.78 -6.61 11.34
CA LEU A 145 -7.46 -5.54 10.61
C LEU A 145 -9.00 -5.61 10.74
N LYS A 146 -9.55 -6.68 11.35
CA LYS A 146 -11.01 -6.85 11.52
C LYS A 146 -11.68 -5.74 12.34
N LYS A 147 -10.91 -5.02 13.17
CA LYS A 147 -11.35 -3.89 13.99
C LYS A 147 -11.55 -2.58 13.22
N TYR A 148 -11.33 -2.59 11.90
CA TYR A 148 -11.53 -1.46 10.99
C TYR A 148 -12.59 -1.87 9.96
N SER A 149 -13.84 -1.47 10.21
CA SER A 149 -14.99 -1.99 9.46
C SER A 149 -15.28 -1.17 8.22
N ILE A 150 -15.71 -1.83 7.14
CA ILE A 150 -16.24 -1.16 5.95
C ILE A 150 -17.54 -0.40 6.23
N SER A 151 -18.26 -0.74 7.30
CA SER A 151 -19.46 0.02 7.70
C SER A 151 -19.14 1.41 8.28
N GLU A 152 -17.88 1.72 8.57
CA GLU A 152 -17.44 2.99 9.14
C GLU A 152 -16.99 3.96 8.03
N ASN A 153 -17.20 5.27 8.25
CA ASN A 153 -16.74 6.34 7.35
C ASN A 153 -17.06 6.09 5.87
N ARG A 154 -18.31 5.68 5.60
CA ARG A 154 -18.82 5.41 4.24
C ARG A 154 -18.01 4.36 3.46
N GLY A 155 -17.36 3.40 4.12
CA GLY A 155 -16.53 2.39 3.45
C GLY A 155 -15.03 2.52 3.76
N TRP A 156 -14.57 3.74 4.03
CA TRP A 156 -13.14 4.01 4.23
C TRP A 156 -12.60 3.49 5.57
N GLY A 157 -13.46 3.34 6.56
CA GLY A 157 -13.04 3.01 7.93
C GLY A 157 -12.44 4.21 8.66
N ARG A 158 -12.29 4.07 9.98
CA ARG A 158 -11.55 5.04 10.81
C ARG A 158 -10.07 5.08 10.44
N GLU A 159 -9.45 6.23 10.66
CA GLU A 159 -8.01 6.43 10.52
C GLU A 159 -7.22 5.60 11.55
N PHE A 160 -6.03 5.13 11.16
CA PHE A 160 -5.13 4.44 12.06
C PHE A 160 -3.67 4.49 11.62
N THR A 161 -2.76 4.34 12.58
CA THR A 161 -1.34 4.13 12.35
C THR A 161 -1.00 2.64 12.31
N LYS A 162 0.18 2.32 11.76
CA LYS A 162 0.70 0.95 11.73
C LYS A 162 0.79 0.33 13.14
N GLU A 163 1.25 1.09 14.13
CA GLU A 163 1.42 0.63 15.51
C GLU A 163 0.07 0.23 16.13
N GLN A 164 -0.99 0.97 15.80
CA GLN A 164 -2.34 0.66 16.28
C GLN A 164 -2.89 -0.66 15.74
N ILE A 165 -2.36 -1.20 14.63
CA ILE A 165 -2.75 -2.53 14.14
C ILE A 165 -2.30 -3.60 15.14
N PHE A 166 -1.05 -3.51 15.60
CA PHE A 166 -0.40 -4.52 16.45
C PHE A 166 -0.69 -4.34 17.93
N ASN A 167 -1.09 -3.14 18.35
CA ASN A 167 -1.58 -2.91 19.70
C ASN A 167 -3.04 -3.39 19.79
N GLU A 168 -3.25 -4.46 20.54
CA GLU A 168 -4.59 -4.80 21.03
C GLU A 168 -5.09 -3.61 21.84
N SER A 169 -6.30 -3.12 21.53
CA SER A 169 -6.96 -2.18 22.42
C SER A 169 -7.20 -2.92 23.74
N ASN A 170 -6.51 -2.50 24.79
CA ASN A 170 -6.87 -2.84 26.17
C ASN A 170 -8.36 -2.61 26.41
#